data_AF-A0A3S1CM42-F1
#
_entry.id   AF-A0A3S1CM42-F1
#
_cell.length_a   1.000
_cell.length_b   1.000
_cell.length_c   1.000
_cell.angle_alpha   90.00
_cell.angle_beta   90.00
_cell.angle_gamma   90.00
#
_symmetry.space_group_name_H-M   'P 1'
#
loop_
_entity.id
_entity.type
_entity.pdbx_description
1 polymer ?
#
loop_
_entity_poly.entity_id
_entity_poly.type
_entity_poly.pdbx_seq_one_letter_code
_entity_poly.pdbx_strand_id
1 'polypeptide(L)'
;MQAQDTTALKNILDYLPERIKQAIQEYCQETQLSPELVIELAIAHFLDVDSVTFDDCQIESPGVLREQNKILKIELAAAKNNS
;
A
#
# COMPACT_ATOMS: atom_id res chain seq x y z
N MET A 1 7.03 -29.00 -15.29
CA MET A 1 7.04 -28.66 -13.85
C MET A 1 7.99 -27.49 -13.68
N GLN A 2 7.47 -26.27 -13.55
CA GLN A 2 8.32 -25.11 -13.25
C GLN A 2 8.69 -25.18 -11.77
N ALA A 3 9.98 -25.25 -11.48
CA ALA A 3 10.50 -25.08 -10.13
C ALA A 3 10.29 -23.60 -9.76
N GLN A 4 9.37 -23.34 -8.83
CA GLN A 4 9.21 -22.01 -8.27
C GLN A 4 10.45 -21.71 -7.43
N ASP A 5 11.15 -20.61 -7.75
CA ASP A 5 12.23 -20.02 -6.96
C ASP A 5 11.70 -19.61 -5.57
N THR A 6 11.48 -20.56 -4.68
CA THR A 6 10.99 -20.33 -3.30
C THR A 6 12.11 -19.93 -2.34
N THR A 7 13.36 -19.88 -2.79
CA THR A 7 14.53 -19.65 -1.93
C THR A 7 14.85 -18.17 -1.70
N ALA A 8 14.31 -17.26 -2.52
CA ALA A 8 14.66 -15.83 -2.43
C ALA A 8 13.86 -15.04 -1.37
N LEU A 9 12.69 -15.54 -0.96
CA LEU A 9 11.92 -14.99 0.16
C LEU A 9 12.19 -15.81 1.41
N LYS A 10 13.33 -15.58 2.07
CA LYS A 10 13.37 -15.79 3.52
C LYS A 10 12.13 -15.08 4.09
N ASN A 11 11.24 -15.84 4.74
CA ASN A 11 9.90 -15.45 5.16
C ASN A 11 9.81 -13.96 5.44
N ILE A 12 9.09 -13.19 4.61
CA ILE A 12 8.88 -11.74 4.80
C ILE A 12 8.45 -11.44 6.24
N LEU A 13 7.67 -12.36 6.82
CA LEU A 13 7.29 -12.39 8.24
C LEU A 13 8.46 -12.13 9.18
N ASP A 14 9.60 -12.78 8.99
CA ASP A 14 10.76 -12.72 9.90
C ASP A 14 11.33 -11.30 10.01
N TYR A 15 11.21 -10.51 8.93
CA TYR A 15 11.70 -9.14 8.84
C TYR A 15 10.67 -8.08 9.29
N LEU A 16 9.43 -8.48 9.55
CA LEU A 16 8.42 -7.54 10.04
C LEU A 16 8.69 -7.18 11.52
N PRO A 17 8.39 -5.94 11.93
CA PRO A 17 8.38 -5.57 13.34
C PRO A 17 7.47 -6.50 14.15
N GLU A 18 7.86 -6.81 15.40
CA GLU A 18 7.11 -7.71 16.28
C GLU A 18 5.63 -7.31 16.43
N ARG A 19 5.35 -6.01 16.50
CA ARG A 19 3.97 -5.50 16.53
C ARG A 19 3.14 -5.94 15.31
N ILE A 20 3.74 -5.95 14.11
CA ILE A 20 3.05 -6.36 12.89
C ILE A 20 2.90 -7.88 12.85
N LYS A 21 3.93 -8.64 13.27
CA LYS A 21 3.82 -10.10 13.39
C LYS A 21 2.67 -10.51 14.30
N GLN A 22 2.52 -9.85 15.46
CA GLN A 22 1.43 -10.12 16.39
C GLN A 22 0.06 -9.80 15.77
N ALA A 23 -0.09 -8.65 15.10
CA ALA A 23 -1.34 -8.28 14.43
C ALA A 23 -1.72 -9.29 13.32
N ILE A 24 -0.74 -9.78 12.54
CA ILE A 24 -0.96 -10.83 11.55
C ILE A 24 -1.43 -12.11 12.23
N GLN A 25 -0.79 -12.53 13.32
CA GLN A 25 -1.20 -13.73 14.06
C GLN A 25 -2.61 -13.64 14.63
N GLU A 26 -2.97 -12.50 15.23
CA GLU A 26 -4.32 -12.25 15.73
C GLU A 26 -5.36 -12.35 14.60
N TYR A 27 -5.09 -11.69 13.46
CA TYR A 27 -5.97 -11.77 12.30
C TYR A 27 -6.07 -13.19 11.72
N CYS A 28 -4.98 -13.95 11.70
CA CYS A 28 -4.99 -15.37 11.29
C CYS A 28 -5.87 -16.21 12.21
N GLN A 29 -5.86 -15.97 13.52
CA GLN A 29 -6.70 -16.70 14.47
C GLN A 29 -8.19 -16.39 14.27
N GLU A 30 -8.54 -15.14 14.00
CA GLU A 30 -9.92 -14.72 13.76
C GLU A 30 -10.48 -15.24 12.43
N THR A 31 -9.66 -15.23 11.38
CA THR A 31 -10.09 -15.53 10.01
C THR A 31 -9.76 -16.94 9.54
N GLN A 32 -8.94 -17.68 10.29
CA GLN A 32 -8.43 -19.01 9.94
C GLN A 32 -7.61 -19.02 8.63
N LEU A 33 -7.10 -17.86 8.21
CA LEU A 33 -6.23 -17.72 7.05
C LEU A 33 -4.77 -18.00 7.43
N SER A 34 -3.95 -18.40 6.44
CA SER A 34 -2.52 -18.55 6.66
C SER A 34 -1.82 -17.19 6.74
N PRO A 35 -0.73 -17.06 7.52
CA PRO A 35 0.03 -15.82 7.62
C PRO A 35 0.48 -15.26 6.26
N GLU A 36 0.85 -16.13 5.32
CA GLU A 36 1.27 -15.76 3.97
C GLU A 36 0.12 -15.11 3.20
N LEU A 37 -1.08 -15.71 3.27
CA LEU A 37 -2.26 -15.20 2.59
C LEU A 37 -2.73 -13.87 3.20
N VAL A 38 -2.61 -13.71 4.52
CA VAL A 38 -2.92 -12.44 5.19
C VAL A 38 -1.97 -11.34 4.74
N ILE A 39 -0.68 -11.63 4.57
CA ILE A 39 0.29 -10.67 4.04
C ILE A 39 -0.02 -10.33 2.58
N GLU A 40 -0.27 -11.33 1.73
CA GLU A 40 -0.63 -11.10 0.34
C GLU A 40 -1.88 -10.23 0.22
N LEU A 41 -2.91 -10.50 1.03
CA LEU A 41 -4.15 -9.71 1.07
C LEU A 41 -3.89 -8.28 1.54
N ALA A 42 -3.09 -8.10 2.60
CA ALA A 42 -2.74 -6.78 3.11
C ALA A 42 -1.96 -5.95 2.09
N ILE A 43 -1.01 -6.57 1.37
CA ILE A 43 -0.25 -5.90 0.30
C ILE A 43 -1.16 -5.59 -0.89
N ALA A 44 -2.00 -6.53 -1.32
CA ALA A 44 -2.93 -6.33 -2.42
C ALA A 44 -3.89 -5.17 -2.13
N HIS A 45 -4.44 -5.13 -0.92
CA HIS A 45 -5.30 -4.03 -0.47
C HIS A 45 -4.52 -2.71 -0.39
N PHE A 46 -3.30 -2.71 0.16
CA PHE A 46 -2.47 -1.49 0.22
C PHE A 46 -2.14 -0.92 -1.18
N LEU A 47 -1.95 -1.79 -2.17
CA LEU A 47 -1.66 -1.41 -3.55
C LEU A 47 -2.91 -1.03 -4.36
N ASP A 48 -4.10 -1.39 -3.88
CA ASP A 48 -5.36 -1.01 -4.51
C ASP A 48 -5.60 0.49 -4.28
N VAL A 49 -5.71 1.22 -5.39
CA VAL A 49 -5.83 2.69 -5.44
C VAL A 49 -7.15 3.16 -4.82
N ASP A 50 -8.16 2.30 -4.84
CA ASP A 50 -9.49 2.57 -4.28
C ASP A 50 -9.64 2.07 -2.84
N SER A 51 -8.58 1.49 -2.27
CA SER A 51 -8.62 0.99 -0.90
C SER A 51 -8.49 2.13 0.10
N VAL A 52 -9.35 2.10 1.12
CA VAL A 52 -9.35 3.03 2.25
C VAL A 52 -8.06 2.81 3.03
N THR A 53 -7.03 3.58 2.71
CA THR A 53 -5.75 3.53 3.40
C THR A 53 -5.43 4.89 3.98
N PHE A 54 -5.05 4.88 5.25
CA PHE A 54 -4.48 6.02 5.97
C PHE A 54 -5.30 7.31 5.99
N ASP A 55 -6.63 7.30 5.86
CA ASP A 55 -7.43 8.53 6.04
C ASP A 55 -7.15 9.23 7.40
N ASP A 56 -6.71 8.46 8.41
CA ASP A 56 -6.31 8.97 9.74
C ASP A 56 -4.88 9.54 9.81
N CYS A 57 -4.02 9.22 8.83
CA CYS A 57 -2.75 9.92 8.67
C CYS A 57 -3.01 11.01 7.64
N GLN A 58 -2.77 12.28 7.95
CA GLN A 58 -2.97 13.41 7.02
C GLN A 58 -1.97 13.40 5.83
N ILE A 59 -1.76 12.25 5.22
CA ILE A 59 -0.87 11.99 4.11
C ILE A 59 -1.77 11.90 2.90
N GLU A 60 -1.79 12.97 2.11
CA GLU A 60 -2.51 12.98 0.85
C GLU A 60 -2.05 11.81 -0.02
N SER A 61 -3.00 11.01 -0.52
CA SER A 61 -2.66 9.87 -1.36
C SER A 61 -1.90 10.34 -2.62
N PRO A 62 -1.05 9.48 -3.22
CA PRO A 62 -0.38 9.81 -4.47
C PRO A 62 -1.34 10.23 -5.60
N GLY A 63 -2.58 9.75 -5.58
CA GLY A 63 -3.64 10.17 -6.50
C GLY A 63 -4.04 11.63 -6.30
N VAL A 64 -4.28 12.05 -5.05
CA VAL A 64 -4.61 13.43 -4.69
C VAL A 64 -3.49 14.39 -5.09
N LEU A 65 -2.23 14.04 -4.77
CA LEU A 65 -1.06 14.85 -5.13
C LEU A 65 -0.90 15.02 -6.64
N ARG A 66 -1.19 13.98 -7.43
CA ARG A 66 -1.14 14.04 -8.90
C ARG A 66 -2.18 15.01 -9.45
N GLU A 67 -3.41 14.97 -8.94
CA GLU A 67 -4.48 15.84 -9.39
C GLU A 67 -4.21 17.31 -9.02
N GLN A 68 -3.77 17.58 -7.79
CA GLN A 68 -3.37 18.93 -7.38
C GLN A 68 -2.26 19.49 -8.29
N ASN A 69 -1.22 18.70 -8.58
CA ASN A 69 -0.15 19.11 -9.50
C ASN A 69 -0.64 19.42 -10.92
N LYS A 70 -1.67 18.71 -11.39
CA LYS A 70 -2.26 18.95 -12.71
C LYS A 70 -3.01 20.27 -12.74
N ILE A 71 -3.82 20.54 -11.71
CA ILE A 71 -4.56 21.81 -11.56
C ILE A 71 -3.57 22.98 -11.47
N LEU A 72 -2.57 22.89 -10.59
CA LEU A 72 -1.54 23.93 -10.43
C LEU A 72 -0.82 24.25 -11.73
N LYS A 73 -0.49 23.24 -12.56
CA LYS A 73 0.15 23.46 -13.87
C LYS A 73 -0.75 24.20 -14.84
N ILE A 74 -2.06 23.93 -14.81
CA ILE A 74 -3.04 24.62 -15.65
C ILE A 74 -3.13 26.10 -15.23
N GLU A 75 -3.21 26.37 -13.93
CA GLU A 75 -3.26 27.74 -13.40
C GLU A 75 -1.98 28.52 -13.71
N LEU A 76 -0.81 27.90 -13.55
CA LEU A 76 0.48 28.50 -13.92
C LEU A 76 0.54 28.84 -15.41
N ALA A 77 0.04 27.96 -16.28
CA ALA A 77 -0.04 28.22 -17.71
C ALA A 77 -1.00 29.38 -18.03
N ALA A 78 -2.14 29.45 -17.34
CA ALA A 78 -3.10 30.55 -17.48
C ALA A 78 -2.53 31.89 -17.01
N ALA A 79 -1.83 31.92 -15.87
CA ALA A 79 -1.21 33.14 -15.34
C ALA A 79 -0.09 33.67 -16.26
N LYS A 80 0.70 32.77 -16.85
CA LYS A 80 1.80 33.12 -17.75
C LYS A 80 1.35 33.63 -19.12
N ASN A 81 0.14 33.26 -19.57
CA ASN A 81 -0.43 33.75 -20.82
C ASN A 81 -1.16 35.11 -20.68
N ASN A 82 -1.47 35.53 -19.45
CA ASN A 82 -2.14 36.79 -19.14
C ASN A 82 -1.16 37.89 -18.67
N SER A 83 0.16 37.68 -18.79
CA SER A 83 1.24 38.61 -18.45
C SER A 83 2.08 38.93 -19.70
#